data_AF-A0A7S1DHM1-F1
#
_entry.id   AF-A0A7S1DHM1-F1
#
_cell.length_a   1.000
_cell.length_b   1.000
_cell.length_c   1.000
_cell.angle_alpha   90.00
_cell.angle_beta   90.00
_cell.angle_gamma   90.00
#
_symmetry.space_group_name_H-M   'P 1'
#
loop_
_entity.id
_entity.type
_entity.pdbx_description
1 polymer ?
#
loop_
_entity_poly.entity_id
_entity_poly.type
_entity_poly.pdbx_seq_one_letter_code
_entity_poly.pdbx_strand_id
1 'polypeptide(L)'
;AAEIVESLQLERVDGVLLGHFIETRFKSLLPEPGPKPQPPKQRFAVLSSNSNTRYAFYLPLVAMSWVRVARYTPLVILVGSEWQSPTGRFATIVRALRDCGAKTVVLGGDRVNSAAMAQVSRLYAHLSGHVAPQDFLLTSDAE
;
A
#
# COMPACT_ATOMS: atom_id res chain seq x y z
N ALA A 1 24.41 25.33 24.15
CA ALA A 1 23.73 26.62 24.31
C ALA A 1 24.00 27.44 23.07
N ALA A 2 22.98 27.63 22.24
CA ALA A 2 22.82 28.71 21.28
C ALA A 2 21.40 28.57 20.71
N GLU A 3 20.48 29.29 21.34
CA GLU A 3 19.15 29.57 20.82
C GLU A 3 19.28 30.18 19.42
N ILE A 4 18.56 29.63 18.45
CA ILE A 4 18.12 30.40 17.29
C ILE A 4 16.63 30.57 17.46
N VAL A 5 16.29 31.66 18.14
CA VAL A 5 15.01 32.33 18.04
C VAL A 5 14.99 32.98 16.66
N GLU A 6 14.45 32.29 15.66
CA GLU A 6 14.00 32.94 14.43
C GLU A 6 12.48 33.00 14.46
N SER A 7 12.02 34.24 14.62
CA SER A 7 10.65 34.72 14.54
C SER A 7 9.81 33.97 13.50
N LEU A 8 8.82 33.22 13.98
CA LEU A 8 7.66 32.78 13.20
C LEU A 8 6.89 34.01 12.72
N GLN A 9 7.18 34.48 11.49
CA GLN A 9 6.19 35.26 10.75
C GLN A 9 5.17 34.30 10.15
N LEU A 10 4.12 34.06 10.94
CA LEU A 10 2.91 33.39 10.47
C LEU A 10 2.09 34.38 9.64
N GLU A 11 2.31 34.41 8.32
CA GLU A 11 1.31 35.01 7.44
C GLU A 11 0.10 34.07 7.35
N ARG A 12 -1.02 34.53 7.92
CA ARG A 12 -2.33 33.92 7.71
C ARG A 12 -2.83 34.30 6.33
N VAL A 13 -2.87 33.33 5.42
CA VAL A 13 -3.73 33.41 4.23
C VAL A 13 -4.67 32.20 4.30
N ASP A 14 -5.95 32.47 4.55
CA ASP A 14 -7.09 31.56 4.40
C ASP A 14 -6.96 30.15 5.01
N GLY A 15 -6.47 30.06 6.26
CA GLY A 15 -6.81 28.97 7.18
C GLY A 15 -6.20 27.59 6.91
N VAL A 16 -5.27 27.42 5.97
CA VAL A 16 -4.59 26.14 5.71
C VAL A 16 -3.08 26.33 5.58
N LEU A 17 -2.32 25.99 6.62
CA LEU A 17 -0.86 26.06 6.67
C LEU A 17 -0.31 24.66 6.97
N LEU A 18 -0.18 23.80 5.94
CA LEU A 18 0.52 22.51 6.11
C LEU A 18 1.10 21.87 4.84
N GLY A 19 0.83 22.39 3.63
CA GLY A 19 1.21 21.71 2.38
C GLY A 19 2.65 21.95 1.91
N HIS A 20 3.16 23.17 2.01
CA HIS A 20 4.39 23.57 1.31
C HIS A 20 5.69 23.28 2.07
N PHE A 21 5.65 23.13 3.40
CA PHE A 21 6.87 22.97 4.19
C PHE A 21 7.41 21.53 4.19
N ILE A 22 6.54 20.53 4.02
CA ILE A 22 6.94 19.12 3.99
C ILE A 22 7.60 18.78 2.66
N GLU A 23 7.12 19.31 1.54
CA GLU A 23 7.57 18.90 0.20
C GLU A 23 9.02 19.32 -0.10
N THR A 24 9.40 20.53 0.30
CA THR A 24 10.69 21.12 -0.07
C THR A 24 11.85 20.53 0.74
N ARG A 25 11.63 20.26 2.04
CA ARG A 25 12.68 19.72 2.92
C ARG A 25 12.93 18.22 2.71
N PHE A 26 11.91 17.48 2.26
CA PHE A 26 12.03 16.04 2.02
C PHE A 26 12.79 15.74 0.72
N LYS A 27 12.56 16.53 -0.34
CA LYS A 27 13.25 16.39 -1.63
C LYS A 27 14.77 16.64 -1.51
N SER A 28 15.20 17.58 -0.67
CA SER A 28 16.62 17.92 -0.50
C SER A 28 17.42 16.93 0.36
N LEU A 29 16.75 15.99 1.04
CA LEU A 29 17.40 14.98 1.90
C LEU A 29 17.56 13.63 1.20
N LEU A 30 17.00 13.45 0.00
CA LEU A 30 17.09 12.22 -0.76
C LEU A 30 18.30 12.29 -1.71
N PRO A 31 19.24 11.32 -1.67
CA PRO A 31 20.32 11.26 -2.65
C PRO A 31 19.76 11.02 -4.06
N GLU A 32 20.38 11.65 -5.06
CA GLU A 32 20.06 11.42 -6.48
C GLU A 32 20.20 9.92 -6.80
N PRO A 33 19.14 9.25 -7.28
CA PRO A 33 19.20 7.83 -7.53
C PRO A 33 20.11 7.57 -8.74
N GLY A 34 21.28 6.97 -8.49
CA GLY A 34 22.10 6.39 -9.55
C GLY A 34 21.31 5.36 -10.37
N PRO A 35 21.75 5.05 -11.61
CA PRO A 35 21.03 4.11 -12.47
C PRO A 35 20.96 2.74 -11.79
N LYS A 36 19.78 2.41 -11.25
CA LYS A 36 19.55 1.13 -10.57
C LYS A 36 19.70 0.01 -11.61
N PRO A 37 20.46 -1.07 -11.32
CA PRO A 37 20.42 -2.27 -12.14
C PRO A 37 18.95 -2.68 -12.28
N GLN A 38 18.47 -2.86 -13.51
CA GLN A 38 17.05 -3.12 -13.75
C GLN A 38 16.73 -4.57 -13.35
N PRO A 39 16.02 -4.82 -12.23
CA PRO A 39 15.45 -6.13 -12.00
C PRO A 39 14.53 -6.53 -13.16
N PRO A 40 14.36 -7.85 -13.41
CA PRO A 40 13.48 -8.34 -14.45
C PRO A 40 12.07 -7.78 -14.28
N LYS A 41 11.44 -7.35 -15.39
CA LYS A 41 10.08 -6.77 -15.39
C LYS A 41 9.09 -7.78 -14.82
N GLN A 42 8.54 -7.49 -13.65
CA GLN A 42 7.49 -8.29 -13.03
C GLN A 42 6.12 -7.64 -13.29
N ARG A 43 5.08 -8.47 -13.21
CA ARG A 43 3.68 -8.03 -13.36
C ARG A 43 3.00 -8.21 -12.01
N PHE A 44 2.50 -7.12 -11.43
CA PHE A 44 1.85 -7.12 -10.12
C PHE A 44 0.37 -6.78 -10.25
N ALA A 45 -0.48 -7.60 -9.64
CA ALA A 45 -1.90 -7.33 -9.49
C ALA A 45 -2.13 -6.88 -8.06
N VAL A 46 -2.40 -5.60 -7.86
CA VAL A 46 -2.66 -5.04 -6.54
C VAL A 46 -4.13 -5.24 -6.20
N LEU A 47 -4.36 -5.97 -5.11
CA LEU A 47 -5.66 -6.25 -4.54
C LEU A 47 -5.70 -5.67 -3.13
N SER A 48 -6.86 -5.19 -2.70
CA SER A 48 -7.07 -4.72 -1.34
C SER A 48 -8.33 -5.33 -0.76
N SER A 49 -8.32 -5.67 0.52
CA SER A 49 -9.49 -6.21 1.20
C SER A 49 -9.55 -5.71 2.64
N ASN A 50 -10.73 -5.28 3.07
CA ASN A 50 -11.02 -5.00 4.47
C ASN A 50 -11.41 -6.29 5.21
N SER A 51 -11.82 -6.20 6.48
CA SER A 51 -12.30 -7.34 7.25
C SER A 51 -13.74 -7.79 6.90
N ASN A 52 -14.36 -7.27 5.82
CA ASN A 52 -15.66 -7.74 5.39
C ASN A 52 -15.57 -9.20 4.92
N THR A 53 -16.13 -10.08 5.73
CA THR A 53 -16.00 -11.53 5.54
C THR A 53 -16.58 -12.07 4.23
N ARG A 54 -17.58 -11.40 3.63
CA ARG A 54 -18.16 -11.86 2.35
C ARG A 54 -17.16 -11.73 1.21
N TYR A 55 -16.49 -10.59 1.13
CA TYR A 55 -15.55 -10.27 0.05
C TYR A 55 -14.17 -10.88 0.31
N ALA A 56 -13.70 -10.83 1.56
CA ALA A 56 -12.44 -11.43 1.98
C ALA A 56 -12.37 -12.95 1.70
N PHE A 57 -13.51 -13.64 1.71
CA PHE A 57 -13.59 -15.07 1.39
C PHE A 57 -13.18 -15.38 -0.06
N TYR A 58 -13.52 -14.50 -1.02
CA TYR A 58 -13.18 -14.70 -2.44
C TYR A 58 -11.76 -14.28 -2.78
N LEU A 59 -11.10 -13.54 -1.89
CA LEU A 59 -9.77 -12.97 -2.13
C LEU A 59 -8.72 -14.01 -2.56
N PRO A 60 -8.64 -15.23 -1.96
CA PRO A 60 -7.72 -16.26 -2.44
C PRO A 60 -8.04 -16.73 -3.85
N LEU A 61 -9.32 -16.85 -4.21
CA LEU A 61 -9.74 -17.25 -5.56
C LEU A 61 -9.33 -16.21 -6.60
N VAL A 62 -9.53 -14.93 -6.29
CA VAL A 62 -9.10 -13.81 -7.14
C VAL A 62 -7.57 -13.78 -7.26
N ALA A 63 -6.84 -13.94 -6.16
CA ALA A 63 -5.38 -14.00 -6.20
C ALA A 63 -4.89 -15.18 -7.08
N MET A 64 -5.51 -16.35 -6.96
CA MET A 64 -5.19 -17.51 -7.79
C MET A 64 -5.46 -17.28 -9.27
N SER A 65 -6.54 -16.58 -9.65
CA SER A 65 -6.81 -16.27 -11.06
C SER A 65 -5.75 -15.34 -11.65
N TRP A 66 -5.29 -14.34 -10.90
CA TRP A 66 -4.17 -13.49 -11.32
C TRP A 66 -2.88 -14.28 -11.52
N VAL A 67 -2.56 -15.22 -10.63
CA VAL A 67 -1.38 -16.08 -10.74
C VAL A 67 -1.47 -17.03 -11.95
N ARG A 68 -2.57 -17.77 -12.06
CA ARG A 68 -2.69 -18.90 -12.99
C ARG A 68 -3.11 -18.49 -14.40
N VAL A 69 -4.00 -17.50 -14.51
CA VAL A 69 -4.58 -17.08 -15.79
C VAL A 69 -3.79 -15.91 -16.37
N ALA A 70 -3.67 -14.82 -15.61
CA ALA A 70 -3.06 -13.59 -16.10
C ALA A 70 -1.52 -13.57 -15.98
N ARG A 71 -0.93 -14.48 -15.19
CA ARG A 71 0.51 -14.52 -14.87
C ARG A 71 1.02 -13.26 -14.16
N TYR A 72 0.19 -12.70 -13.30
CA TYR A 72 0.54 -11.60 -12.40
C TYR A 72 0.85 -12.16 -11.01
N THR A 73 1.82 -11.56 -10.33
CA THR A 73 2.07 -11.78 -8.90
C THR A 73 1.11 -10.92 -8.09
N PRO A 74 0.20 -11.51 -7.29
CA PRO A 74 -0.72 -10.71 -6.49
C PRO A 74 0.04 -10.03 -5.37
N LEU A 75 -0.17 -8.73 -5.22
CA LEU A 75 0.20 -7.95 -4.04
C LEU A 75 -1.10 -7.59 -3.31
N VAL A 76 -1.35 -8.28 -2.20
CA VAL A 76 -2.62 -8.24 -1.49
C VAL A 76 -2.45 -7.40 -0.23
N ILE A 77 -3.25 -6.35 -0.11
CA ILE A 77 -3.20 -5.40 0.99
C ILE A 77 -4.42 -5.62 1.87
N LEU A 78 -4.17 -6.14 3.06
CA LEU A 78 -5.16 -6.51 4.04
C LEU A 78 -5.30 -5.37 5.05
N VAL A 79 -6.50 -4.81 5.15
CA VAL A 79 -6.75 -3.59 5.93
C VAL A 79 -7.71 -3.89 7.08
N GLY A 80 -7.30 -3.57 8.31
CA GLY A 80 -8.11 -3.75 9.52
C GLY A 80 -7.40 -4.52 10.62
N SER A 81 -7.86 -4.36 11.86
CA SER A 81 -7.26 -4.98 13.05
C SER A 81 -7.35 -6.51 13.04
N GLU A 82 -8.36 -7.06 12.38
CA GLU A 82 -8.58 -8.51 12.28
C GLU A 82 -7.47 -9.23 11.49
N TRP A 83 -6.74 -8.51 10.64
CA TRP A 83 -5.64 -9.05 9.84
C TRP A 83 -4.29 -9.05 10.56
N GLN A 84 -4.15 -8.27 11.65
CA GLN A 84 -2.90 -8.19 12.41
C GLN A 84 -2.64 -9.48 13.22
N SER A 85 -3.70 -10.11 13.70
CA SER A 85 -3.65 -11.38 14.42
C SER A 85 -4.79 -12.27 13.93
N PRO A 86 -4.67 -12.77 12.67
CA PRO A 86 -5.78 -13.43 12.01
C PRO A 86 -6.06 -14.78 12.69
N THR A 87 -7.32 -14.98 13.06
CA THR A 87 -7.83 -16.23 13.62
C THR A 87 -9.01 -16.77 12.80
N GLY A 88 -9.34 -18.05 12.98
CA GLY A 88 -10.44 -18.70 12.26
C GLY A 88 -10.36 -18.51 10.75
N ARG A 89 -11.42 -17.95 10.16
CA ARG A 89 -11.52 -17.72 8.71
C ARG A 89 -10.42 -16.82 8.15
N PHE A 90 -10.01 -15.77 8.87
CA PHE A 90 -8.97 -14.86 8.40
C PHE A 90 -7.61 -15.57 8.32
N ALA A 91 -7.32 -16.47 9.27
CA ALA A 91 -6.11 -17.29 9.24
C ALA A 91 -6.10 -18.23 8.01
N THR A 92 -7.25 -18.82 7.67
CA THR A 92 -7.41 -19.64 6.47
C THR A 92 -7.18 -18.83 5.20
N ILE A 93 -7.73 -17.61 5.11
CA ILE A 93 -7.55 -16.72 3.97
C ILE A 93 -6.06 -16.36 3.80
N VAL A 94 -5.40 -15.91 4.88
CA VAL A 94 -3.97 -15.56 4.84
C VAL A 94 -3.10 -16.75 4.45
N ARG A 95 -3.43 -17.95 4.93
CA ARG A 95 -2.74 -19.18 4.53
C ARG A 95 -2.92 -19.45 3.04
N ALA A 96 -4.14 -19.41 2.53
CA ALA A 96 -4.43 -19.65 1.12
C ALA A 96 -3.74 -18.64 0.19
N LEU A 97 -3.66 -17.37 0.59
CA LEU A 97 -2.92 -16.33 -0.13
C LEU A 97 -1.42 -16.63 -0.18
N ARG A 98 -0.84 -17.08 0.93
CA ARG A 98 0.56 -17.49 0.98
C ARG A 98 0.81 -18.70 0.07
N ASP A 99 -0.05 -19.70 0.13
CA ASP A 99 0.09 -20.95 -0.63
C ASP A 99 -0.03 -20.72 -2.14
N CYS A 100 -0.75 -19.70 -2.58
CA CYS A 100 -0.81 -19.31 -4.00
C CYS A 100 0.33 -18.37 -4.45
N GLY A 101 1.25 -18.01 -3.55
CA GLY A 101 2.40 -17.15 -3.83
C GLY A 101 2.08 -15.66 -3.85
N ALA A 102 0.94 -15.24 -3.28
CA ALA A 102 0.64 -13.82 -3.13
C ALA A 102 1.57 -13.17 -2.10
N LYS A 103 2.04 -11.95 -2.40
CA LYS A 103 2.70 -11.09 -1.42
C LYS A 103 1.62 -10.39 -0.60
N THR A 104 1.57 -10.64 0.70
CA THR A 104 0.55 -10.04 1.58
C THR A 104 1.15 -8.92 2.44
N VAL A 105 0.52 -7.76 2.47
CA VAL A 105 0.83 -6.65 3.37
C VAL A 105 -0.37 -6.43 4.28
N VAL A 106 -0.13 -6.24 5.58
CA VAL A 106 -1.18 -5.92 6.54
C VAL A 106 -1.06 -4.45 6.96
N LEU A 107 -2.11 -3.68 6.71
CA LEU A 107 -2.29 -2.32 7.20
C LEU A 107 -3.33 -2.36 8.32
N GLY A 108 -2.91 -2.08 9.55
CA GLY A 108 -3.83 -1.96 10.69
C GLY A 108 -4.84 -0.83 10.53
N GLY A 109 -5.82 -0.77 11.42
CA GLY A 109 -6.69 0.40 11.55
C GLY A 109 -8.05 0.08 12.17
N ASP A 110 -8.52 0.98 13.05
CA ASP A 110 -9.77 0.81 13.81
C ASP A 110 -11.01 1.35 13.07
N ARG A 111 -10.81 2.17 12.03
CA ARG A 111 -11.88 2.74 11.21
C ARG A 111 -11.53 2.60 9.74
N VAL A 112 -12.26 1.73 9.05
CA VAL A 112 -12.00 1.39 7.64
C VAL A 112 -13.05 2.06 6.76
N ASN A 113 -12.66 3.09 6.00
CA ASN A 113 -13.44 3.56 4.86
C ASN A 113 -13.00 2.76 3.62
N SER A 114 -13.83 1.82 3.17
CA SER A 114 -13.49 0.86 2.11
C SER A 114 -13.00 1.53 0.81
N ALA A 115 -13.66 2.60 0.38
CA ALA A 115 -13.34 3.30 -0.88
C ALA A 115 -12.00 4.06 -0.78
N ALA A 116 -11.79 4.79 0.32
CA ALA A 116 -10.50 5.44 0.58
C ALA A 116 -9.38 4.40 0.73
N MET A 117 -9.70 3.23 1.28
CA MET A 117 -8.70 2.20 1.55
C MET A 117 -8.24 1.46 0.32
N ALA A 118 -9.10 1.22 -0.67
CA ALA A 118 -8.66 0.70 -1.96
C ALA A 118 -7.65 1.64 -2.64
N GLN A 119 -7.93 2.94 -2.62
CA GLN A 119 -7.05 3.96 -3.21
C GLN A 119 -5.72 4.12 -2.45
N VAL A 120 -5.78 4.24 -1.12
CA VAL A 120 -4.58 4.39 -0.26
C VAL A 120 -3.73 3.12 -0.30
N SER A 121 -4.34 1.94 -0.35
CA SER A 121 -3.61 0.66 -0.49
C SER A 121 -2.85 0.61 -1.82
N ARG A 122 -3.46 1.05 -2.93
CA ARG A 122 -2.78 1.10 -4.23
C ARG A 122 -1.63 2.10 -4.25
N LEU A 123 -1.80 3.25 -3.61
CA LEU A 123 -0.72 4.21 -3.41
C LEU A 123 0.40 3.61 -2.57
N TYR A 124 0.07 2.89 -1.50
CA TYR A 124 1.04 2.16 -0.70
C TYR A 124 1.81 1.13 -1.53
N ALA A 125 1.14 0.37 -2.40
CA ALA A 125 1.83 -0.58 -3.29
C ALA A 125 2.93 0.10 -4.12
N HIS A 126 2.65 1.29 -4.66
CA HIS A 126 3.62 2.08 -5.42
C HIS A 126 4.78 2.58 -4.54
N LEU A 127 4.52 2.94 -3.29
CA LEU A 127 5.52 3.51 -2.37
C LEU A 127 6.32 2.45 -1.58
N SER A 128 5.79 1.24 -1.43
CA SER A 128 6.32 0.17 -0.56
C SER A 128 7.66 -0.43 -1.01
N GLY A 129 8.15 -0.07 -2.20
CA GLY A 129 9.37 -0.64 -2.78
C GLY A 129 9.22 -2.09 -3.25
N HIS A 130 8.03 -2.70 -3.12
CA HIS A 130 7.73 -4.04 -3.64
C HIS A 130 7.60 -4.07 -5.16
N VAL A 131 7.36 -2.92 -5.78
CA VAL A 131 7.16 -2.73 -7.22
C VAL A 131 8.22 -1.75 -7.72
N ALA A 132 9.01 -2.17 -8.70
CA ALA A 132 10.00 -1.31 -9.34
C ALA A 132 9.33 -0.40 -10.39
N PRO A 133 9.92 0.77 -10.73
CA PRO A 133 9.33 1.69 -11.72
C PRO A 133 9.03 1.07 -13.10
N GLN A 134 9.76 0.01 -13.47
CA GLN A 134 9.60 -0.72 -14.73
C GLN A 134 8.59 -1.87 -14.68
N ASP A 135 8.02 -2.16 -13.50
CA ASP A 135 7.05 -3.24 -13.32
C ASP A 135 5.65 -2.80 -13.76
N PHE A 136 4.87 -3.75 -14.24
CA PHE A 136 3.48 -3.49 -14.62
C PHE A 136 2.59 -3.60 -13.38
N LEU A 137 1.90 -2.51 -13.05
CA LEU A 137 0.93 -2.47 -11.96
C LEU A 137 -0.48 -2.46 -12.54
N LEU A 138 -1.28 -3.48 -12.18
CA LEU A 138 -2.72 -3.46 -12.40
C LEU A 138 -3.42 -3.37 -11.05
N THR A 139 -4.36 -2.46 -10.90
CA THR A 139 -5.17 -2.34 -9.69
C THR A 139 -6.58 -2.84 -9.95
N SER A 140 -7.08 -3.76 -9.13
CA SER A 140 -8.47 -4.22 -9.20
C SER A 140 -9.16 -3.97 -7.85
N ASP A 141 -10.42 -3.56 -7.90
CA ASP A 141 -11.31 -3.72 -6.76
C ASP A 141 -11.68 -5.21 -6.67
N ALA A 142 -11.63 -5.75 -5.47
CA ALA A 142 -12.14 -7.08 -5.15
C ALA A 142 -13.21 -6.87 -4.08
N GLU A 143 -14.35 -6.34 -4.52
CA GLU A 143 -15.59 -6.37 -3.75
C GLU A 143 -16.32 -7.67 -4.11
#